data_AF-A0A849VI10-F1
#
_entry.id   AF-A0A849VI10-F1
#
_cell.length_a   1.000
_cell.length_b   1.000
_cell.length_c   1.000
_cell.angle_alpha   90.00
_cell.angle_beta   90.00
_cell.angle_gamma   90.00
#
_symmetry.space_group_name_H-M   'P 1'
#
loop_
_entity.id
_entity.type
_entity.pdbx_description
1 polymer ?
#
loop_
_entity_poly.entity_id
_entity_poly.type
_entity_poly.pdbx_seq_one_letter_code
_entity_poly.pdbx_strand_id
1 'polypeptide(L)'
;MALFNLKHTHLQCIISTITLALAAVTMLISSNSTANEKIQSKHGVTINFDSNTTQALTQQQKKTLTSTVFSITKHSKALLPQFPQQVTVNIALVDKDLDKVGGVSGIAQTPTSINLDIAKMYTKGINEAIAKGVKNTLYHEYHHLARGWTIEENRFGPGIAIAAANEGLATVFAEQYSGIQDSWLHYPNSVSEWVREIINLPDNAPYDIWMMGKHPDGRENIGYKAGTYIVHQAIKNSGLSVLELSKLSPFEILDLSGEIKNHSTSLEKLADFYAKNQLTEDAINTYKRAINALESSNPTVEARYQKKIDLLVNPIVISKQQQQSYTGEYSSERLNLFILLSEDEYRLQVKLPGKPAFTLHPDSKSTFFIYEADVKFEFVKQPDLPTYKLIANIFGQRFELNKS
;
A
#
# COMPACT_ATOMS: atom_id res chain seq x y z
N MET A 1 -14.83 -50.83 9.53
CA MET A 1 -15.55 -51.95 10.20
C MET A 1 -14.49 -52.83 10.84
N ALA A 2 -14.39 -53.09 12.14
CA ALA A 2 -15.23 -52.82 13.29
C ALA A 2 -14.36 -52.79 14.59
N LEU A 3 -14.72 -51.90 15.51
CA LEU A 3 -14.74 -51.98 17.00
C LEU A 3 -13.51 -52.58 17.74
N PHE A 4 -12.79 -51.75 18.50
CA PHE A 4 -12.94 -51.56 19.96
C PHE A 4 -12.71 -52.83 20.81
N ASN A 5 -11.68 -52.83 21.66
CA ASN A 5 -11.90 -53.14 23.07
C ASN A 5 -10.84 -52.57 24.01
N LEU A 6 -11.32 -52.25 25.21
CA LEU A 6 -10.78 -51.36 26.22
C LEU A 6 -10.34 -52.16 27.46
N LYS A 7 -9.44 -51.53 28.24
CA LYS A 7 -9.16 -51.71 29.69
C LYS A 7 -8.28 -52.89 30.12
N HIS A 8 -7.17 -52.55 30.80
CA HIS A 8 -7.08 -52.80 32.24
C HIS A 8 -6.15 -51.81 32.96
N THR A 9 -6.67 -51.32 34.09
CA THR A 9 -6.18 -50.45 35.16
C THR A 9 -5.06 -51.12 35.99
N HIS A 10 -3.94 -50.43 36.24
CA HIS A 10 -3.57 -49.66 37.45
C HIS A 10 -3.19 -50.45 38.73
N LEU A 11 -1.93 -50.20 39.14
CA LEU A 11 -1.46 -49.80 40.47
C LEU A 11 -0.81 -50.84 41.41
N GLN A 12 0.17 -50.29 42.17
CA GLN A 12 0.87 -50.78 43.37
C GLN A 12 2.13 -51.62 43.11
N CYS A 13 3.25 -51.47 43.80
CA CYS A 13 3.79 -50.54 44.81
C CYS A 13 5.26 -50.98 45.00
N ILE A 14 6.14 -50.11 45.52
CA ILE A 14 7.20 -50.40 46.50
C ILE A 14 8.43 -49.50 46.29
N ILE A 15 8.68 -48.77 47.38
CA ILE A 15 9.80 -47.92 47.76
C ILE A 15 11.08 -48.75 47.86
N SER A 16 12.23 -48.21 47.42
CA SER A 16 13.50 -48.32 48.16
C SER A 16 14.59 -47.41 47.60
N THR A 17 15.31 -46.81 48.53
CA THR A 17 16.24 -45.69 48.48
C THR A 17 17.71 -46.15 48.42
N ILE A 18 18.60 -45.32 47.81
CA ILE A 18 20.03 -45.07 48.20
C ILE A 18 21.02 -46.23 47.90
N THR A 19 22.21 -46.13 47.28
CA THR A 19 23.12 -45.11 46.70
C THR A 19 24.23 -45.92 45.99
N LEU A 20 24.78 -45.48 44.86
CA LEU A 20 26.23 -45.20 44.69
C LEU A 20 26.57 -44.87 43.23
N ALA A 21 27.57 -43.99 43.09
CA ALA A 21 28.00 -43.29 41.90
C ALA A 21 28.54 -44.18 40.77
N LEU A 22 28.25 -43.79 39.52
CA LEU A 22 29.23 -43.91 38.44
C LEU A 22 28.97 -42.82 37.38
N ALA A 23 29.98 -41.98 37.18
CA ALA A 23 30.02 -40.98 36.13
C ALA A 23 30.04 -41.67 34.76
N ALA A 24 29.02 -41.38 33.94
CA ALA A 24 29.04 -41.65 32.52
C ALA A 24 28.47 -40.44 31.79
N VAL A 25 29.41 -39.69 31.22
CA VAL A 25 29.29 -38.77 30.08
C VAL A 25 28.05 -39.09 29.26
N THR A 26 26.99 -38.30 29.44
CA THR A 26 25.90 -38.19 28.48
C THR A 26 25.74 -36.71 28.18
N MET A 27 25.96 -36.44 26.90
CA MET A 27 25.92 -35.15 26.26
C MET A 27 24.78 -34.28 26.79
N LEU A 28 25.14 -33.20 27.48
CA LEU A 28 24.39 -31.96 27.38
C LEU A 28 24.49 -31.54 25.90
N ILE A 29 23.57 -32.05 25.08
CA ILE A 29 23.06 -31.28 23.96
C ILE A 29 22.36 -30.10 24.65
N SER A 30 23.14 -29.08 24.96
CA SER A 30 22.64 -27.73 25.09
C SER A 30 22.00 -27.46 23.75
N SER A 31 20.68 -27.65 23.70
CA SER A 31 19.84 -26.96 22.75
C SER A 31 20.15 -25.48 22.95
N ASN A 32 21.11 -24.98 22.17
CA ASN A 32 21.21 -23.59 21.79
C ASN A 32 19.91 -23.27 21.04
N SER A 33 18.84 -23.12 21.82
CA SER A 33 17.74 -22.26 21.45
C SER A 33 18.41 -20.93 21.13
N THR A 34 18.50 -20.61 19.85
CA THR A 34 18.85 -19.30 19.31
C THR A 34 17.75 -18.34 19.76
N ALA A 35 17.73 -18.03 21.05
CA ALA A 35 16.91 -16.97 21.60
C ALA A 35 17.37 -15.69 20.89
N ASN A 36 16.47 -15.10 20.10
CA ASN A 36 16.68 -13.78 19.50
C ASN A 36 17.23 -12.84 20.57
N GLU A 37 18.37 -12.22 20.27
CA GLU A 37 19.06 -11.35 21.23
C GLU A 37 18.14 -10.20 21.65
N LYS A 38 18.23 -9.86 22.94
CA LYS A 38 17.34 -8.98 23.71
C LYS A 38 16.81 -7.77 22.91
N ILE A 39 15.48 -7.69 22.78
CA ILE A 39 14.73 -6.56 22.23
C ILE A 39 15.25 -5.24 22.83
N GLN A 40 15.85 -4.40 22.01
CA GLN A 40 16.21 -3.04 22.40
C GLN A 40 15.08 -2.11 22.01
N SER A 41 14.39 -1.57 23.02
CA SER A 41 13.31 -0.61 22.83
C SER A 41 13.72 0.76 23.35
N LYS A 42 13.68 1.77 22.48
CA LYS A 42 13.88 3.18 22.84
C LYS A 42 13.15 4.06 21.84
N HIS A 43 12.63 5.21 22.27
CA HIS A 43 11.92 6.17 21.39
C HIS A 43 10.75 5.56 20.61
N GLY A 44 10.12 4.51 21.14
CA GLY A 44 9.05 3.79 20.48
C GLY A 44 9.48 3.06 19.20
N VAL A 45 10.71 2.55 19.17
CA VAL A 45 11.17 1.58 18.17
C VAL A 45 11.75 0.35 18.87
N THR A 46 11.40 -0.82 18.37
CA THR A 46 11.94 -2.12 18.74
C THR A 46 12.83 -2.62 17.62
N ILE A 47 14.06 -3.04 17.95
CA ILE A 47 15.02 -3.58 16.97
C ILE A 47 15.15 -5.07 17.18
N ASN A 48 14.95 -5.84 16.10
CA ASN A 48 15.13 -7.28 16.05
C ASN A 48 16.27 -7.61 15.10
N PHE A 49 17.26 -8.36 15.58
CA PHE A 49 18.28 -8.95 14.73
C PHE A 49 17.90 -10.40 14.50
N ASP A 50 17.95 -10.87 13.26
CA ASP A 50 17.82 -12.31 13.01
C ASP A 50 19.01 -13.08 13.64
N SER A 51 18.88 -14.41 13.75
CA SER A 51 19.87 -15.26 14.40
C SER A 51 21.24 -15.19 13.72
N ASN A 52 21.27 -15.11 12.39
CA ASN A 52 22.50 -15.04 11.61
C ASN A 52 23.22 -13.70 11.83
N THR A 53 22.48 -12.59 11.80
CA THR A 53 22.97 -11.23 12.05
C THR A 53 23.50 -11.10 13.47
N THR A 54 22.78 -11.68 14.42
CA THR A 54 23.18 -11.73 15.83
C THR A 54 24.56 -12.36 16.00
N GLN A 55 24.86 -13.44 15.26
CA GLN A 55 26.15 -14.13 15.38
C GLN A 55 27.27 -13.43 14.59
N ALA A 56 26.95 -12.85 13.42
CA ALA A 56 27.94 -12.31 12.51
C ALA A 56 28.39 -10.88 12.84
N LEU A 57 27.52 -10.03 13.40
CA LEU A 57 27.88 -8.65 13.74
C LEU A 57 28.68 -8.58 15.05
N THR A 58 29.75 -7.80 15.03
CA THR A 58 30.48 -7.42 16.24
C THR A 58 29.61 -6.56 17.16
N GLN A 59 29.92 -6.53 18.46
CA GLN A 59 29.21 -5.70 19.44
C GLN A 59 29.26 -4.20 19.08
N GLN A 60 30.37 -3.73 18.51
CA GLN A 60 30.51 -2.34 18.07
C GLN A 60 29.60 -2.03 16.86
N GLN A 61 29.46 -2.97 15.92
CA GLN A 61 28.53 -2.83 14.79
C GLN A 61 27.09 -2.79 15.26
N LYS A 62 26.69 -3.71 16.14
CA LYS A 62 25.34 -3.72 16.74
C LYS A 62 25.05 -2.41 17.46
N LYS A 63 25.99 -1.92 18.28
CA LYS A 63 25.85 -0.63 18.98
C LYS A 63 25.68 0.53 18.01
N THR A 64 26.47 0.57 16.94
CA THR A 64 26.40 1.62 15.91
C THR A 64 25.07 1.58 15.17
N LEU A 65 24.63 0.38 14.79
CA LEU A 65 23.38 0.15 14.10
C LEU A 65 22.17 0.55 14.96
N THR A 66 22.10 0.06 16.21
CA THR A 66 21.08 0.47 17.18
C THR A 66 21.03 1.99 17.34
N SER A 67 22.18 2.62 17.54
CA SER A 67 22.24 4.07 17.76
C SER A 67 21.74 4.85 16.54
N THR A 68 22.05 4.35 15.34
CA THR A 68 21.60 4.91 14.07
C THR A 68 20.08 4.80 13.94
N VAL A 69 19.52 3.60 14.15
CA VAL A 69 18.06 3.36 14.12
C VAL A 69 17.34 4.27 15.11
N PHE A 70 17.80 4.35 16.36
CA PHE A 70 17.19 5.20 17.38
C PHE A 70 17.23 6.69 17.03
N SER A 71 18.36 7.17 16.51
CA SER A 71 18.51 8.56 16.11
C SER A 71 17.56 8.93 14.96
N ILE A 72 17.50 8.08 13.93
CA ILE A 72 16.65 8.31 12.75
C ILE A 72 15.18 8.19 13.11
N THR A 73 14.80 7.23 13.95
CA THR A 73 13.41 7.09 14.45
C THR A 73 12.99 8.37 15.17
N LYS A 74 13.82 8.86 16.10
CA LYS A 74 13.53 10.09 16.85
C LYS A 74 13.36 11.27 15.90
N HIS A 75 14.24 11.41 14.90
CA HIS A 75 14.16 12.51 13.95
C HIS A 75 12.94 12.40 13.03
N SER A 76 12.67 11.22 12.48
CA SER A 76 11.54 10.97 11.59
C SER A 76 10.21 11.23 12.30
N LYS A 77 10.07 10.85 13.58
CA LYS A 77 8.91 11.19 14.42
C LYS A 77 8.70 12.70 14.58
N ALA A 78 9.77 13.48 14.63
CA ALA A 78 9.67 14.94 14.72
C ALA A 78 9.27 15.58 13.38
N LEU A 79 9.70 14.99 12.26
CA LEU A 79 9.41 15.50 10.91
C LEU A 79 8.03 15.09 10.38
N LEU A 80 7.56 13.90 10.75
CA LEU A 80 6.39 13.25 10.17
C LEU A 80 5.33 13.02 11.26
N PRO A 81 4.34 13.91 11.40
CA PRO A 81 3.33 13.83 12.47
C PRO A 81 2.49 12.55 12.45
N GLN A 82 2.36 11.90 11.29
CA GLN A 82 1.62 10.64 11.11
C GLN A 82 2.50 9.39 11.35
N PHE A 83 3.75 9.57 11.76
CA PHE A 83 4.65 8.45 12.01
C PHE A 83 4.13 7.57 13.17
N PRO A 84 4.16 6.23 13.05
CA PRO A 84 3.62 5.35 14.07
C PRO A 84 4.28 5.52 15.45
N GLN A 85 3.47 5.43 16.51
CA GLN A 85 3.98 5.55 17.88
C GLN A 85 4.95 4.43 18.26
N GLN A 86 4.72 3.23 17.71
CA GLN A 86 5.57 2.06 17.86
C GLN A 86 5.95 1.51 16.49
N VAL A 87 7.23 1.26 16.28
CA VAL A 87 7.75 0.65 15.05
C VAL A 87 8.69 -0.51 15.40
N THR A 88 8.66 -1.56 14.60
CA THR A 88 9.61 -2.67 14.67
C THR A 88 10.54 -2.63 13.47
N VAL A 89 11.85 -2.68 13.69
CA VAL A 89 12.85 -2.80 12.63
C VAL A 89 13.49 -4.18 12.73
N ASN A 90 13.21 -5.03 11.75
CA ASN A 90 13.80 -6.36 11.63
C ASN A 90 15.03 -6.27 10.73
N ILE A 91 16.19 -6.74 11.19
CA ILE A 91 17.47 -6.59 10.52
C ILE A 91 18.04 -7.98 10.21
N ALA A 92 18.36 -8.20 8.94
CA ALA A 92 18.93 -9.43 8.42
C ALA A 92 20.22 -9.16 7.62
N LEU A 93 21.18 -10.08 7.70
CA LEU A 93 22.35 -10.11 6.82
C LEU A 93 22.07 -11.02 5.63
N VAL A 94 22.24 -10.49 4.42
CA VAL A 94 21.93 -11.20 3.17
C VAL A 94 23.14 -11.34 2.26
N ASP A 95 23.13 -12.39 1.43
CA ASP A 95 24.13 -12.64 0.39
C ASP A 95 23.78 -11.99 -0.96
N LYS A 96 22.75 -11.11 -0.97
CA LYS A 96 22.33 -10.36 -2.16
C LYS A 96 23.35 -9.28 -2.50
N ASP A 97 23.57 -9.03 -3.80
CA ASP A 97 24.28 -7.85 -4.26
C ASP A 97 23.41 -6.61 -4.04
N LEU A 98 23.85 -5.76 -3.11
CA LEU A 98 23.22 -4.48 -2.78
C LEU A 98 24.18 -3.31 -3.04
N ASP A 99 25.24 -3.50 -3.84
CA ASP A 99 26.25 -2.45 -4.04
C ASP A 99 25.65 -1.17 -4.60
N LYS A 100 24.72 -1.32 -5.54
CA LYS A 100 23.99 -0.24 -6.20
C LYS A 100 23.21 0.65 -5.22
N VAL A 101 22.70 0.08 -4.13
CA VAL A 101 21.84 0.76 -3.13
C VAL A 101 22.57 1.05 -1.82
N GLY A 102 23.91 1.09 -1.84
CA GLY A 102 24.70 1.44 -0.66
C GLY A 102 24.84 0.31 0.36
N GLY A 103 24.65 -0.94 -0.07
CA GLY A 103 24.82 -2.13 0.76
C GLY A 103 23.63 -2.47 1.65
N VAL A 104 22.51 -1.72 1.54
CA VAL A 104 21.32 -1.89 2.38
C VAL A 104 20.05 -1.74 1.54
N SER A 105 19.10 -2.65 1.75
CA SER A 105 17.76 -2.58 1.18
C SER A 105 16.72 -2.59 2.30
N GLY A 106 15.60 -1.94 2.09
CA GLY A 106 14.52 -1.85 3.05
C GLY A 106 13.18 -2.18 2.42
N ILE A 107 12.22 -2.59 3.25
CA ILE A 107 10.81 -2.71 2.88
C ILE A 107 9.96 -2.34 4.10
N ALA A 108 9.09 -1.34 3.97
CA ALA A 108 7.96 -1.07 4.87
C ALA A 108 6.88 -2.17 4.74
N GLN A 109 7.01 -3.22 5.54
CA GLN A 109 6.18 -4.44 5.44
C GLN A 109 4.75 -4.21 5.92
N THR A 110 4.60 -3.69 7.14
CA THR A 110 3.29 -3.40 7.77
C THR A 110 3.26 -1.95 8.22
N PRO A 111 2.10 -1.38 8.62
CA PRO A 111 2.02 -0.01 9.16
C PRO A 111 2.96 0.28 10.34
N THR A 112 3.50 -0.75 10.99
CA THR A 112 4.36 -0.62 12.16
C THR A 112 5.67 -1.41 12.04
N SER A 113 6.05 -1.89 10.85
CA SER A 113 7.29 -2.65 10.71
C SER A 113 8.05 -2.42 9.41
N ILE A 114 9.38 -2.48 9.53
CA ILE A 114 10.33 -2.43 8.42
C ILE A 114 11.23 -3.66 8.49
N ASN A 115 11.46 -4.27 7.33
CA ASN A 115 12.50 -5.27 7.14
C ASN A 115 13.69 -4.61 6.45
N LEU A 116 14.88 -4.79 7.03
CA LEU A 116 16.12 -4.18 6.58
C LEU A 116 17.15 -5.28 6.29
N ASP A 117 17.53 -5.40 5.03
CA ASP A 117 18.55 -6.33 4.54
C ASP A 117 19.88 -5.58 4.42
N ILE A 118 20.93 -6.08 5.08
CA ILE A 118 22.30 -5.54 4.97
C ILE A 118 23.16 -6.59 4.24
N ALA A 119 23.84 -6.18 3.17
CA ALA A 119 24.69 -7.08 2.41
C ALA A 119 25.93 -7.49 3.22
N LYS A 120 26.18 -8.81 3.30
CA LYS A 120 27.41 -9.34 3.92
C LYS A 120 28.66 -8.92 3.16
N MET A 121 28.56 -8.85 1.84
CA MET A 121 29.66 -8.61 0.91
C MET A 121 29.50 -7.27 0.18
N TYR A 122 29.20 -6.18 0.89
CA TYR A 122 29.22 -4.84 0.31
C TYR A 122 30.65 -4.41 -0.02
N THR A 123 30.91 -3.91 -1.24
CA THR A 123 32.28 -3.59 -1.74
C THR A 123 33.02 -2.57 -0.88
N LYS A 124 32.30 -1.66 -0.21
CA LYS A 124 32.90 -0.66 0.70
C LYS A 124 32.94 -1.13 2.16
N GLY A 125 32.52 -2.37 2.43
CA GLY A 125 32.52 -3.00 3.73
C GLY A 125 31.27 -2.69 4.57
N ILE A 126 30.94 -3.62 5.47
CA ILE A 126 29.73 -3.58 6.30
C ILE A 126 29.62 -2.32 7.18
N ASN A 127 30.75 -1.74 7.61
CA ASN A 127 30.73 -0.51 8.41
C ASN A 127 30.21 0.69 7.59
N GLU A 128 30.54 0.76 6.30
CA GLU A 128 30.01 1.81 5.40
C GLU A 128 28.53 1.58 5.11
N ALA A 129 28.11 0.32 4.91
CA ALA A 129 26.69 -0.04 4.77
C ALA A 129 25.88 0.39 6.00
N ILE A 130 26.40 0.14 7.21
CA ILE A 130 25.78 0.59 8.46
C ILE A 130 25.76 2.12 8.57
N ALA A 131 26.86 2.80 8.24
CA ALA A 131 26.98 4.25 8.43
C ALA A 131 26.14 5.07 7.44
N LYS A 132 26.07 4.65 6.18
CA LYS A 132 25.41 5.40 5.11
C LYS A 132 24.17 4.70 4.58
N GLY A 133 24.29 3.42 4.22
CA GLY A 133 23.18 2.63 3.66
C GLY A 133 21.97 2.61 4.59
N VAL A 134 22.16 2.18 5.84
CA VAL A 134 21.07 2.14 6.84
C VAL A 134 20.45 3.51 7.05
N LYS A 135 21.25 4.58 7.04
CA LYS A 135 20.75 5.92 7.24
C LYS A 135 19.80 6.33 6.12
N ASN A 136 20.21 6.15 4.86
CA ASN A 136 19.39 6.51 3.71
C ASN A 136 18.13 5.65 3.63
N THR A 137 18.31 4.32 3.70
CA THR A 137 17.21 3.36 3.62
C THR A 137 16.17 3.58 4.71
N LEU A 138 16.56 3.86 5.96
CA LEU A 138 15.57 4.08 7.02
C LEU A 138 14.76 5.35 6.83
N TYR A 139 15.33 6.46 6.36
CA TYR A 139 14.50 7.64 6.06
C TYR A 139 13.49 7.34 4.96
N HIS A 140 13.91 6.60 3.93
CA HIS A 140 13.03 6.15 2.83
C HIS A 140 11.87 5.30 3.36
N GLU A 141 12.16 4.22 4.08
CA GLU A 141 11.12 3.32 4.59
C GLU A 141 10.27 3.95 5.69
N TYR A 142 10.82 4.84 6.52
CA TYR A 142 10.06 5.58 7.51
C TYR A 142 9.10 6.59 6.90
N HIS A 143 9.44 7.15 5.75
CA HIS A 143 8.52 7.97 4.98
C HIS A 143 7.31 7.14 4.53
N HIS A 144 7.55 5.95 3.98
CA HIS A 144 6.52 4.99 3.59
C HIS A 144 5.58 4.64 4.75
N LEU A 145 6.12 4.33 5.94
CA LEU A 145 5.33 4.07 7.15
C LEU A 145 4.44 5.26 7.52
N ALA A 146 5.01 6.47 7.62
CA ALA A 146 4.25 7.66 8.00
C ALA A 146 3.15 8.01 7.01
N ARG A 147 3.36 7.69 5.73
CA ARG A 147 2.40 7.94 4.66
C ARG A 147 1.30 6.88 4.60
N GLY A 148 1.50 5.74 5.24
CA GLY A 148 0.61 4.58 5.17
C GLY A 148 0.72 3.85 3.82
N TRP A 149 1.90 3.89 3.18
CA TRP A 149 2.16 3.14 1.96
C TRP A 149 3.07 1.96 2.28
N THR A 150 2.46 0.83 2.63
CA THR A 150 3.15 -0.40 3.07
C THR A 150 2.68 -1.60 2.25
N ILE A 151 3.40 -2.73 2.35
CA ILE A 151 3.04 -3.95 1.61
C ILE A 151 1.65 -4.48 2.02
N GLU A 152 1.38 -4.58 3.33
CA GLU A 152 0.14 -5.19 3.84
C GLU A 152 -1.06 -4.22 3.90
N GLU A 153 -0.81 -2.92 3.97
CA GLU A 153 -1.85 -1.89 4.05
C GLU A 153 -1.49 -0.69 3.17
N ASN A 154 -1.58 -0.90 1.86
CA ASN A 154 -1.36 0.15 0.87
C ASN A 154 -2.58 1.11 0.82
N ARG A 155 -2.47 2.25 1.52
CA ARG A 155 -3.52 3.29 1.57
C ARG A 155 -3.90 3.88 0.22
N PHE A 156 -2.99 3.88 -0.75
CA PHE A 156 -3.19 4.57 -2.04
C PHE A 156 -3.64 3.65 -3.17
N GLY A 157 -3.61 2.33 -2.96
CA GLY A 157 -3.97 1.34 -3.97
C GLY A 157 -2.86 1.04 -4.99
N PRO A 158 -3.14 0.16 -5.97
CA PRO A 158 -2.17 -0.27 -6.97
C PRO A 158 -1.98 0.76 -8.09
N GLY A 159 -0.96 0.56 -8.93
CA GLY A 159 -0.71 1.34 -10.14
C GLY A 159 0.70 1.96 -10.17
N ILE A 160 1.34 1.93 -11.34
CA ILE A 160 2.74 2.39 -11.48
C ILE A 160 2.87 3.90 -11.24
N ALA A 161 1.89 4.71 -11.65
CA ALA A 161 1.90 6.15 -11.40
C ALA A 161 1.83 6.48 -9.89
N ILE A 162 1.02 5.73 -9.14
CA ILE A 162 0.93 5.84 -7.68
C ILE A 162 2.25 5.43 -7.03
N ALA A 163 2.81 4.28 -7.46
CA ALA A 163 4.08 3.78 -6.95
C ALA A 163 5.23 4.75 -7.23
N ALA A 164 5.34 5.26 -8.47
CA ALA A 164 6.37 6.23 -8.85
C ALA A 164 6.29 7.50 -7.99
N ALA A 165 5.10 8.07 -7.79
CA ALA A 165 4.96 9.25 -6.94
C ALA A 165 5.35 8.98 -5.47
N ASN A 166 4.97 7.84 -4.90
CA ASN A 166 5.33 7.49 -3.52
C ASN A 166 6.82 7.19 -3.36
N GLU A 167 7.42 6.38 -4.23
CA GLU A 167 8.86 6.09 -4.20
C GLU A 167 9.70 7.33 -4.45
N GLY A 168 9.28 8.19 -5.37
CA GLY A 168 9.94 9.47 -5.62
C GLY A 168 9.92 10.37 -4.40
N LEU A 169 8.80 10.39 -3.67
CA LEU A 169 8.65 11.23 -2.49
C LEU A 169 9.51 10.73 -1.32
N ALA A 170 9.52 9.41 -1.09
CA ALA A 170 10.39 8.79 -0.10
C ALA A 170 11.87 8.96 -0.46
N THR A 171 12.22 8.85 -1.74
CA THR A 171 13.57 9.09 -2.25
C THR A 171 14.03 10.52 -1.94
N VAL A 172 13.28 11.53 -2.40
CA VAL A 172 13.64 12.95 -2.18
C VAL A 172 13.66 13.30 -0.70
N PHE A 173 12.75 12.72 0.10
CA PHE A 173 12.78 12.85 1.56
C PHE A 173 14.06 12.26 2.15
N ALA A 174 14.42 11.04 1.76
CA ALA A 174 15.63 10.38 2.22
C ALA A 174 16.87 11.18 1.84
N GLU A 175 17.01 11.63 0.60
CA GLU A 175 18.12 12.47 0.15
C GLU A 175 18.29 13.73 1.01
N GLN A 176 17.17 14.44 1.26
CA GLN A 176 17.18 15.69 2.01
C GLN A 176 17.65 15.50 3.46
N TYR A 177 17.20 14.43 4.14
CA TYR A 177 17.48 14.24 5.59
C TYR A 177 18.64 13.30 5.89
N SER A 178 19.03 12.46 4.93
CA SER A 178 20.23 11.64 4.99
C SER A 178 21.46 12.43 4.53
N GLY A 179 21.30 13.38 3.60
CA GLY A 179 22.38 14.06 2.89
C GLY A 179 23.10 13.17 1.88
N ILE A 180 22.49 12.04 1.50
CA ILE A 180 23.05 11.04 0.58
C ILE A 180 22.20 11.05 -0.68
N GLN A 181 22.82 11.29 -1.82
CA GLN A 181 22.19 11.18 -3.14
C GLN A 181 22.74 9.94 -3.84
N ASP A 182 21.82 9.08 -4.27
CA ASP A 182 22.16 7.84 -4.93
C ASP A 182 22.23 8.03 -6.45
N SER A 183 23.41 7.83 -7.03
CA SER A 183 23.63 8.10 -8.46
C SER A 183 22.78 7.27 -9.40
N TRP A 184 22.27 6.12 -8.96
CA TRP A 184 21.38 5.28 -9.76
C TRP A 184 19.97 5.85 -9.92
N LEU A 185 19.59 6.83 -9.08
CA LEU A 185 18.32 7.57 -9.15
C LEU A 185 18.41 8.77 -10.10
N HIS A 186 19.61 9.11 -10.59
CA HIS A 186 19.74 10.12 -11.63
C HIS A 186 18.94 9.72 -12.87
N TYR A 187 18.04 10.60 -13.27
CA TYR A 187 17.17 10.43 -14.41
C TYR A 187 17.70 11.16 -15.67
N PRO A 188 17.42 10.65 -16.88
CA PRO A 188 17.84 11.29 -18.12
C PRO A 188 16.98 12.52 -18.46
N ASN A 189 17.42 13.33 -19.41
CA ASN A 189 16.65 14.48 -19.91
C ASN A 189 15.29 14.08 -20.50
N SER A 190 15.17 12.85 -21.01
CA SER A 190 13.92 12.30 -21.58
C SER A 190 12.95 11.75 -20.54
N VAL A 191 13.23 11.85 -19.23
CA VAL A 191 12.38 11.24 -18.19
C VAL A 191 10.92 11.70 -18.21
N SER A 192 10.62 12.90 -18.73
CA SER A 192 9.23 13.36 -18.91
C SER A 192 8.44 12.45 -19.87
N GLU A 193 9.08 11.84 -20.87
CA GLU A 193 8.46 10.84 -21.75
C GLU A 193 8.09 9.59 -20.95
N TRP A 194 8.95 9.18 -20.01
CA TRP A 194 8.69 8.01 -19.16
C TRP A 194 7.54 8.26 -18.19
N VAL A 195 7.40 9.49 -17.69
CA VAL A 195 6.23 9.86 -16.89
C VAL A 195 4.96 9.73 -17.73
N ARG A 196 4.96 10.23 -18.97
CA ARG A 196 3.81 10.09 -19.89
C ARG A 196 3.46 8.64 -20.19
N GLU A 197 4.46 7.76 -20.32
CA GLU A 197 4.22 6.31 -20.43
C GLU A 197 3.57 5.76 -19.16
N ILE A 198 4.14 6.05 -17.99
CA ILE A 198 3.68 5.53 -16.68
C ILE A 198 2.24 5.91 -16.38
N ILE A 199 1.83 7.16 -16.64
CA ILE A 199 0.46 7.62 -16.37
C ILE A 199 -0.58 6.95 -17.27
N ASN A 200 -0.15 6.37 -18.40
CA ASN A 200 -0.99 5.65 -19.35
C ASN A 200 -1.08 4.14 -19.08
N LEU A 201 -0.29 3.63 -18.12
CA LEU A 201 -0.32 2.21 -17.80
C LEU A 201 -1.62 1.81 -17.10
N PRO A 202 -2.13 0.60 -17.38
CA PRO A 202 -3.24 0.06 -16.60
C PRO A 202 -2.80 -0.19 -15.15
N ASP A 203 -3.76 -0.20 -14.23
CA ASP A 203 -3.47 -0.36 -12.79
C ASP A 203 -2.83 -1.72 -12.45
N ASN A 204 -2.99 -2.72 -13.32
CA ASN A 204 -2.39 -4.06 -13.21
C ASN A 204 -1.09 -4.24 -14.01
N ALA A 205 -0.46 -3.15 -14.48
CA ALA A 205 0.84 -3.22 -15.14
C ALA A 205 1.90 -3.90 -14.23
N PRO A 206 2.83 -4.68 -14.82
CA PRO A 206 3.77 -5.51 -14.06
C PRO A 206 4.73 -4.67 -13.22
N TYR A 207 4.53 -4.68 -11.90
CA TYR A 207 5.23 -3.82 -10.95
C TYR A 207 6.75 -3.97 -11.02
N ASP A 208 7.24 -5.20 -11.03
CA ASP A 208 8.65 -5.55 -11.07
C ASP A 208 9.36 -4.97 -12.30
N ILE A 209 8.73 -5.06 -13.48
CA ILE A 209 9.27 -4.55 -14.74
C ILE A 209 9.44 -3.02 -14.72
N TRP A 210 8.48 -2.30 -14.15
CA TRP A 210 8.48 -0.83 -14.16
C TRP A 210 9.24 -0.21 -12.98
N MET A 211 9.20 -0.83 -11.81
CA MET A 211 9.75 -0.25 -10.58
C MET A 211 11.15 -0.77 -10.28
N MET A 212 11.36 -2.08 -10.23
CA MET A 212 12.58 -2.67 -9.62
C MET A 212 13.52 -3.35 -10.62
N GLY A 213 13.06 -3.57 -11.84
CA GLY A 213 13.71 -4.42 -12.83
C GLY A 213 14.40 -3.66 -13.96
N LYS A 214 14.92 -4.47 -14.88
CA LYS A 214 15.33 -4.07 -16.22
C LYS A 214 14.16 -4.28 -17.15
N HIS A 215 13.64 -3.17 -17.68
CA HIS A 215 12.58 -3.17 -18.67
C HIS A 215 13.08 -3.83 -19.97
N PRO A 216 12.21 -4.51 -20.76
CA PRO A 216 12.62 -5.20 -21.99
C PRO A 216 13.36 -4.33 -23.03
N ASP A 217 13.15 -3.01 -23.01
CA ASP A 217 13.87 -2.05 -23.87
C ASP A 217 15.24 -1.60 -23.31
N GLY A 218 15.66 -2.16 -22.18
CA GLY A 218 16.95 -1.89 -21.56
C GLY A 218 16.95 -0.76 -20.52
N ARG A 219 15.85 -0.02 -20.35
CA ARG A 219 15.72 0.94 -19.24
C ARG A 219 15.66 0.22 -17.90
N GLU A 220 16.07 0.90 -16.82
CA GLU A 220 16.06 0.32 -15.47
C GLU A 220 15.55 1.32 -14.44
N ASN A 221 14.79 0.82 -13.46
CA ASN A 221 14.22 1.58 -12.34
C ASN A 221 13.43 2.80 -12.83
N ILE A 222 12.63 2.59 -13.87
CA ILE A 222 11.89 3.66 -14.57
C ILE A 222 11.02 4.40 -13.56
N GLY A 223 10.25 3.66 -12.75
CA GLY A 223 9.36 4.25 -11.76
C GLY A 223 10.05 5.08 -10.69
N TYR A 224 11.21 4.64 -10.16
CA TYR A 224 11.97 5.44 -9.19
C TYR A 224 12.51 6.73 -9.81
N LYS A 225 13.08 6.66 -11.01
CA LYS A 225 13.63 7.81 -11.74
C LYS A 225 12.54 8.81 -12.14
N ALA A 226 11.46 8.31 -12.72
CA ALA A 226 10.28 9.11 -13.07
C ALA A 226 9.64 9.72 -11.82
N GLY A 227 9.52 8.95 -10.74
CA GLY A 227 9.02 9.40 -9.45
C GLY A 227 9.83 10.56 -8.86
N THR A 228 11.15 10.40 -8.80
CA THR A 228 12.07 11.44 -8.32
C THR A 228 11.95 12.71 -9.16
N TYR A 229 11.85 12.56 -10.49
CA TYR A 229 11.57 13.68 -11.39
C TYR A 229 10.24 14.36 -11.10
N ILE A 230 9.15 13.59 -10.95
CA ILE A 230 7.81 14.11 -10.62
C ILE A 230 7.87 14.98 -9.36
N VAL A 231 8.52 14.50 -8.31
CA VAL A 231 8.63 15.24 -7.04
C VAL A 231 9.49 16.50 -7.19
N HIS A 232 10.61 16.43 -7.90
CA HIS A 232 11.41 17.62 -8.19
C HIS A 232 10.61 18.69 -8.96
N GLN A 233 9.82 18.30 -9.96
CA GLN A 233 8.95 19.25 -10.67
C GLN A 233 7.83 19.77 -9.76
N ALA A 234 7.22 18.92 -8.93
CA ALA A 234 6.18 19.36 -7.99
C ALA A 234 6.72 20.40 -7.01
N ILE A 235 7.90 20.18 -6.41
CA ILE A 235 8.58 21.15 -5.54
C ILE A 235 8.84 22.45 -6.32
N LYS A 236 9.43 22.35 -7.52
CA LYS A 236 9.77 23.51 -8.34
C LYS A 236 8.55 24.36 -8.72
N ASN A 237 7.45 23.72 -9.09
CA ASN A 237 6.26 24.42 -9.60
C ASN A 237 5.38 24.97 -8.48
N SER A 238 5.35 24.32 -7.32
CA SER A 238 4.47 24.69 -6.20
C SER A 238 5.17 25.52 -5.12
N GLY A 239 6.50 25.43 -5.02
CA GLY A 239 7.27 25.97 -3.91
C GLY A 239 7.11 25.19 -2.60
N LEU A 240 6.35 24.10 -2.59
CA LEU A 240 6.16 23.25 -1.41
C LEU A 240 7.41 22.43 -1.10
N SER A 241 7.68 22.25 0.19
CA SER A 241 8.71 21.34 0.67
C SER A 241 8.30 19.87 0.50
N VAL A 242 9.28 18.95 0.57
CA VAL A 242 9.01 17.51 0.55
C VAL A 242 8.07 17.07 1.70
N LEU A 243 8.13 17.75 2.86
CA LEU A 243 7.22 17.47 3.99
C LEU A 243 5.78 17.89 3.71
N GLU A 244 5.58 18.99 2.98
CA GLU A 244 4.26 19.46 2.59
C GLU A 244 3.68 18.57 1.49
N LEU A 245 4.48 18.23 0.47
CA LEU A 245 4.09 17.24 -0.55
C LEU A 245 3.73 15.88 0.08
N SER A 246 4.37 15.50 1.18
CA SER A 246 4.08 14.25 1.90
C SER A 246 2.69 14.18 2.52
N LYS A 247 1.93 15.29 2.53
CA LYS A 247 0.53 15.33 2.97
C LYS A 247 -0.46 15.17 1.82
N LEU A 248 -0.01 15.35 0.58
CA LEU A 248 -0.84 15.28 -0.63
C LEU A 248 -0.95 13.84 -1.13
N SER A 249 -1.97 13.55 -1.90
CA SER A 249 -2.12 12.29 -2.63
C SER A 249 -1.13 12.17 -3.80
N PRO A 250 -0.86 10.94 -4.30
CA PRO A 250 -0.07 10.74 -5.52
C PRO A 250 -0.55 11.56 -6.72
N PHE A 251 -1.86 11.69 -6.93
CA PHE A 251 -2.40 12.43 -8.07
C PHE A 251 -2.29 13.94 -7.92
N GLU A 252 -2.40 14.48 -6.71
CA GLU A 252 -2.09 15.89 -6.46
C GLU A 252 -0.62 16.21 -6.76
N ILE A 253 0.30 15.32 -6.37
CA ILE A 253 1.73 15.48 -6.67
C ILE A 253 1.99 15.43 -8.19
N LEU A 254 1.33 14.51 -8.90
CA LEU A 254 1.38 14.43 -10.37
C LEU A 254 0.77 15.68 -11.05
N ASP A 255 -0.22 16.32 -10.42
CA ASP A 255 -0.78 17.56 -10.94
C ASP A 255 0.18 18.74 -10.75
N LEU A 256 0.76 18.85 -9.56
CA LEU A 256 1.75 19.89 -9.23
C LEU A 256 3.02 19.75 -10.08
N SER A 257 3.42 18.55 -10.47
CA SER A 257 4.53 18.35 -11.42
C SER A 257 4.22 18.93 -12.80
N GLY A 258 2.94 19.09 -13.14
CA GLY A 258 2.46 19.61 -14.41
C GLY A 258 2.33 18.56 -15.52
N GLU A 259 2.61 17.28 -15.21
CA GLU A 259 2.69 16.20 -16.20
C GLU A 259 1.32 15.71 -16.66
N ILE A 260 0.26 15.94 -15.87
CA ILE A 260 -1.10 15.46 -16.19
C ILE A 260 -2.02 16.56 -16.75
N LYS A 261 -1.52 17.79 -16.97
CA LYS A 261 -2.35 18.96 -17.36
C LYS A 261 -3.20 18.74 -18.60
N ASN A 262 -2.69 17.97 -19.55
CA ASN A 262 -3.36 17.65 -20.81
C ASN A 262 -3.72 16.15 -20.90
N HIS A 263 -3.79 15.45 -19.77
CA HIS A 263 -4.04 14.01 -19.74
C HIS A 263 -5.40 13.73 -19.08
N SER A 264 -6.46 13.69 -19.91
CA SER A 264 -7.85 13.59 -19.43
C SER A 264 -8.09 12.44 -18.45
N THR A 265 -7.54 11.25 -18.71
CA THR A 265 -7.68 10.07 -17.85
C THR A 265 -7.03 10.27 -16.48
N SER A 266 -5.87 10.93 -16.40
CA SER A 266 -5.23 11.21 -15.11
C SER A 266 -5.96 12.31 -14.34
N LEU A 267 -6.48 13.31 -15.05
CA LEU A 267 -7.33 14.34 -14.46
C LEU A 267 -8.65 13.74 -13.95
N GLU A 268 -9.23 12.77 -14.65
CA GLU A 268 -10.37 12.00 -14.14
C GLU A 268 -10.02 11.27 -12.83
N LYS A 269 -8.90 10.55 -12.77
CA LYS A 269 -8.47 9.86 -11.53
C LYS A 269 -8.27 10.84 -10.37
N LEU A 270 -7.71 12.02 -10.63
CA LEU A 270 -7.57 13.08 -9.63
C LEU A 270 -8.93 13.64 -9.17
N ALA A 271 -9.85 13.88 -10.11
CA ALA A 271 -11.19 14.35 -9.81
C ALA A 271 -11.99 13.31 -9.00
N ASP A 272 -11.87 12.03 -9.35
CA ASP A 272 -12.46 10.91 -8.60
C ASP A 272 -11.89 10.87 -7.16
N PHE A 273 -10.57 11.10 -7.00
CA PHE A 273 -9.94 11.22 -5.69
C PHE A 273 -10.52 12.38 -4.86
N TYR A 274 -10.64 13.58 -5.45
CA TYR A 274 -11.24 14.72 -4.76
C TYR A 274 -12.70 14.46 -4.37
N ALA A 275 -13.49 13.89 -5.28
CA ALA A 275 -14.88 13.54 -5.02
C ALA A 275 -15.02 12.55 -3.86
N LYS A 276 -14.16 11.52 -3.80
CA LYS A 276 -14.14 10.53 -2.73
C LYS A 276 -13.80 11.15 -1.36
N ASN A 277 -12.93 12.15 -1.35
CA ASN A 277 -12.54 12.88 -0.13
C ASN A 277 -13.42 14.09 0.17
N GLN A 278 -14.60 14.19 -0.48
CA GLN A 278 -15.58 15.27 -0.27
C GLN A 278 -15.06 16.68 -0.63
N LEU A 279 -14.00 16.76 -1.45
CA LEU A 279 -13.44 18.00 -2.00
C LEU A 279 -14.19 18.37 -3.30
N THR A 280 -15.46 18.73 -3.13
CA THR A 280 -16.44 18.82 -4.23
C THR A 280 -16.04 19.85 -5.29
N GLU A 281 -15.59 21.05 -4.90
CA GLU A 281 -15.18 22.10 -5.84
C GLU A 281 -13.95 21.69 -6.65
N ASP A 282 -12.94 21.11 -5.99
CA ASP A 282 -11.72 20.62 -6.64
C ASP A 282 -12.03 19.50 -7.63
N ALA A 283 -12.93 18.59 -7.26
CA ALA A 283 -13.41 17.53 -8.14
C ALA A 283 -14.09 18.09 -9.40
N ILE A 284 -15.04 19.02 -9.23
CA ILE A 284 -15.74 19.67 -10.35
C ILE A 284 -14.75 20.39 -11.28
N ASN A 285 -13.86 21.19 -10.72
CA ASN A 285 -12.86 21.93 -11.50
C ASN A 285 -11.92 20.98 -12.23
N THR A 286 -11.56 19.86 -11.62
CA THR A 286 -10.67 18.87 -12.24
C THR A 286 -11.38 18.07 -13.34
N TYR A 287 -12.65 17.70 -13.20
CA TYR A 287 -13.40 17.12 -14.32
C TYR A 287 -13.55 18.09 -15.49
N LYS A 288 -13.76 19.38 -15.25
CA LYS A 288 -13.77 20.40 -16.32
C LYS A 288 -12.43 20.45 -17.06
N ARG A 289 -11.32 20.38 -16.32
CA ARG A 289 -9.98 20.26 -16.91
C ARG A 289 -9.85 18.97 -17.73
N ALA A 290 -10.37 17.85 -17.24
CA ALA A 290 -10.37 16.57 -17.95
C ALA A 290 -11.15 16.64 -19.27
N ILE A 291 -12.32 17.32 -19.29
CA ILE A 291 -13.11 17.59 -20.50
C ILE A 291 -12.28 18.40 -21.50
N ASN A 292 -11.67 19.50 -21.05
CA ASN A 292 -10.84 20.36 -21.91
C ASN A 292 -9.60 19.65 -22.47
N ALA A 293 -9.13 18.60 -21.80
CA ALA A 293 -7.96 17.81 -22.19
C ALA A 293 -8.29 16.64 -23.15
N LEU A 294 -9.55 16.46 -23.58
CA LEU A 294 -9.90 15.42 -24.54
C LEU A 294 -9.34 15.76 -25.93
N GLU A 295 -8.43 14.92 -26.45
CA GLU A 295 -7.73 15.13 -27.74
C GLU A 295 -8.65 15.02 -28.98
N SER A 296 -9.94 14.76 -28.79
CA SER A 296 -11.00 14.84 -29.79
C SER A 296 -12.33 14.89 -29.05
N SER A 297 -13.38 15.46 -29.64
CA SER A 297 -14.75 15.41 -29.09
C SER A 297 -15.21 13.95 -29.04
N ASN A 298 -14.84 13.23 -27.97
CA ASN A 298 -15.38 11.92 -27.66
C ASN A 298 -16.64 12.18 -26.82
N PRO A 299 -17.83 12.30 -27.45
CA PRO A 299 -19.04 12.75 -26.77
C PRO A 299 -19.42 11.81 -25.63
N THR A 300 -19.03 10.54 -25.72
CA THR A 300 -19.29 9.55 -24.68
C THR A 300 -18.48 9.83 -23.41
N VAL A 301 -17.20 10.13 -23.54
CA VAL A 301 -16.32 10.43 -22.39
C VAL A 301 -16.65 11.79 -21.79
N GLU A 302 -16.91 12.78 -22.64
CA GLU A 302 -17.35 14.11 -22.20
C GLU A 302 -18.68 14.03 -21.43
N ALA A 303 -19.70 13.36 -21.99
CA ALA A 303 -20.99 13.17 -21.32
C ALA A 303 -20.84 12.43 -19.98
N ARG A 304 -19.91 11.47 -19.91
CA ARG A 304 -19.57 10.80 -18.65
C ARG A 304 -19.01 11.78 -17.63
N TYR A 305 -18.04 12.62 -17.99
CA TYR A 305 -17.47 13.62 -17.07
C TYR A 305 -18.49 14.67 -16.66
N GLN A 306 -19.31 15.15 -17.60
CA GLN A 306 -20.39 16.08 -17.32
C GLN A 306 -21.39 15.48 -16.32
N LYS A 307 -21.76 14.21 -16.51
CA LYS A 307 -22.61 13.50 -15.55
C LYS A 307 -21.99 13.42 -14.15
N LYS A 308 -20.68 13.17 -14.03
CA LYS A 308 -19.99 13.19 -12.72
C LYS A 308 -20.07 14.59 -12.07
N ILE A 309 -19.88 15.65 -12.86
CA ILE A 309 -20.06 17.04 -12.40
C ILE A 309 -21.50 17.29 -11.93
N ASP A 310 -22.49 16.90 -12.71
CA ASP A 310 -23.91 17.13 -12.40
C ASP A 310 -24.32 16.44 -11.09
N LEU A 311 -23.80 15.24 -10.84
CA LEU A 311 -24.00 14.50 -9.59
C LEU A 311 -23.32 15.13 -8.38
N LEU A 312 -22.21 15.85 -8.57
CA LEU A 312 -21.55 16.61 -7.51
C LEU A 312 -22.27 17.92 -7.20
N VAL A 313 -22.81 18.59 -8.21
CA VAL A 313 -23.58 19.85 -8.05
C VAL A 313 -24.97 19.58 -7.48
N ASN A 314 -25.65 18.54 -7.99
CA ASN A 314 -27.01 18.17 -7.62
C ASN A 314 -27.03 16.72 -7.13
N PRO A 315 -26.53 16.45 -5.90
CA PRO A 315 -26.46 15.09 -5.39
C PRO A 315 -27.85 14.50 -5.22
N ILE A 316 -27.99 13.24 -5.64
CA ILE A 316 -29.23 12.50 -5.50
C ILE A 316 -29.35 11.99 -4.07
N VAL A 317 -30.23 12.62 -3.30
CA VAL A 317 -30.50 12.25 -1.90
C VAL A 317 -31.50 11.09 -1.85
N ILE A 318 -31.07 9.98 -1.25
CA ILE A 318 -31.90 8.80 -1.01
C ILE A 318 -32.11 8.68 0.49
N SER A 319 -33.35 8.49 0.93
CA SER A 319 -33.63 8.38 2.36
C SER A 319 -33.01 7.12 2.96
N LYS A 320 -32.63 7.18 4.24
CA LYS A 320 -32.09 6.03 4.99
C LYS A 320 -33.03 4.82 4.90
N GLN A 321 -34.34 5.03 5.05
CA GLN A 321 -35.35 3.97 4.93
C GLN A 321 -35.33 3.32 3.54
N GLN A 322 -35.19 4.12 2.48
CA GLN A 322 -35.11 3.61 1.12
C GLN A 322 -33.80 2.84 0.88
N GLN A 323 -32.65 3.35 1.35
CA GLN A 323 -31.39 2.61 1.26
C GLN A 323 -31.45 1.28 2.03
N GLN A 324 -32.00 1.27 3.24
CA GLN A 324 -32.21 0.05 4.02
C GLN A 324 -33.07 -0.96 3.26
N SER A 325 -34.10 -0.50 2.52
CA SER A 325 -34.92 -1.39 1.70
C SER A 325 -34.14 -2.07 0.56
N TYR A 326 -33.03 -1.46 0.11
CA TYR A 326 -32.14 -2.02 -0.90
C TYR A 326 -31.10 -3.00 -0.34
N THR A 327 -30.79 -2.96 0.95
CA THR A 327 -29.80 -3.87 1.56
C THR A 327 -30.26 -5.32 1.60
N GLY A 328 -29.35 -6.27 1.41
CA GLY A 328 -29.63 -7.70 1.43
C GLY A 328 -28.75 -8.51 0.48
N GLU A 329 -28.94 -9.82 0.48
CA GLU A 329 -28.33 -10.72 -0.49
C GLU A 329 -29.17 -10.78 -1.76
N TYR A 330 -28.51 -10.67 -2.91
CA TYR A 330 -29.12 -10.78 -4.23
C TYR A 330 -28.42 -11.89 -5.01
N SER A 331 -29.21 -12.82 -5.52
CA SER A 331 -28.70 -14.00 -6.20
C SER A 331 -29.43 -14.27 -7.52
N SER A 332 -28.70 -14.91 -8.42
CA SER A 332 -29.16 -15.50 -9.68
C SER A 332 -28.37 -16.78 -9.90
N GLU A 333 -28.70 -17.57 -10.93
CA GLU A 333 -27.95 -18.79 -11.26
C GLU A 333 -26.44 -18.55 -11.51
N ARG A 334 -26.06 -17.34 -11.93
CA ARG A 334 -24.71 -17.01 -12.41
C ARG A 334 -23.97 -15.98 -11.55
N LEU A 335 -24.67 -15.31 -10.64
CA LEU A 335 -24.11 -14.18 -9.90
C LEU A 335 -24.75 -14.09 -8.52
N ASN A 336 -23.91 -14.00 -7.50
CA ASN A 336 -24.28 -13.70 -6.12
C ASN A 336 -23.58 -12.41 -5.70
N LEU A 337 -24.29 -11.51 -5.05
CA LEU A 337 -23.74 -10.29 -4.49
C LEU A 337 -24.49 -9.86 -3.24
N PHE A 338 -23.86 -9.01 -2.43
CA PHE A 338 -24.46 -8.41 -1.25
C PHE A 338 -24.56 -6.91 -1.43
N ILE A 339 -25.73 -6.34 -1.17
CA ILE A 339 -25.91 -4.91 -1.01
C ILE A 339 -25.87 -4.59 0.48
N LEU A 340 -24.85 -3.84 0.87
CA LEU A 340 -24.57 -3.45 2.25
C LEU A 340 -24.85 -1.96 2.42
N LEU A 341 -25.09 -1.53 3.66
CA LEU A 341 -25.14 -0.12 4.03
C LEU A 341 -23.91 0.17 4.88
N SER A 342 -23.08 1.12 4.45
CA SER A 342 -21.91 1.54 5.24
C SER A 342 -22.37 2.18 6.56
N GLU A 343 -21.70 1.86 7.65
CA GLU A 343 -22.03 2.39 8.98
C GLU A 343 -21.76 3.89 9.10
N ASP A 344 -20.69 4.39 8.47
CA ASP A 344 -20.19 5.74 8.71
C ASP A 344 -20.93 6.85 7.93
N GLU A 345 -21.51 6.51 6.77
CA GLU A 345 -22.08 7.52 5.86
C GLU A 345 -23.41 7.11 5.22
N TYR A 346 -23.99 5.97 5.63
CA TYR A 346 -25.21 5.43 5.02
C TYR A 346 -25.13 5.33 3.48
N ARG A 347 -23.95 5.02 2.93
CA ARG A 347 -23.81 4.74 1.49
C ARG A 347 -24.07 3.28 1.23
N LEU A 348 -24.74 2.99 0.11
CA LEU A 348 -24.87 1.62 -0.33
C LEU A 348 -23.52 1.13 -0.87
N GLN A 349 -23.21 -0.12 -0.59
CA GLN A 349 -22.05 -0.80 -1.12
C GLN A 349 -22.47 -2.11 -1.75
N VAL A 350 -21.80 -2.52 -2.82
CA VAL A 350 -21.94 -3.84 -3.41
C VAL A 350 -20.70 -4.67 -3.11
N LYS A 351 -20.89 -5.87 -2.57
CA LYS A 351 -19.82 -6.83 -2.29
C LYS A 351 -20.02 -8.08 -3.11
N LEU A 352 -19.03 -8.39 -3.94
CA LEU A 352 -18.96 -9.65 -4.68
C LEU A 352 -18.16 -10.68 -3.86
N PRO A 353 -18.46 -11.99 -3.97
CA PRO A 353 -17.67 -13.04 -3.32
C PRO A 353 -16.19 -12.93 -3.66
N GLY A 354 -15.33 -12.93 -2.62
CA GLY A 354 -13.88 -12.85 -2.78
C GLY A 354 -13.35 -11.49 -3.27
N LYS A 355 -14.17 -10.44 -3.31
CA LYS A 355 -13.77 -9.08 -3.68
C LYS A 355 -14.06 -8.09 -2.54
N PRO A 356 -13.33 -6.96 -2.46
CA PRO A 356 -13.70 -5.87 -1.59
C PRO A 356 -15.08 -5.30 -1.97
N ALA A 357 -15.70 -4.59 -1.04
CA ALA A 357 -16.95 -3.88 -1.32
C ALA A 357 -16.67 -2.61 -2.13
N PHE A 358 -17.56 -2.30 -3.07
CA PHE A 358 -17.52 -1.09 -3.90
C PHE A 358 -18.66 -0.17 -3.49
N THR A 359 -18.41 1.14 -3.45
CA THR A 359 -19.45 2.11 -3.12
C THR A 359 -20.37 2.32 -4.32
N LEU A 360 -21.68 2.34 -4.07
CA LEU A 360 -22.70 2.63 -5.06
C LEU A 360 -23.05 4.11 -5.02
N HIS A 361 -22.92 4.76 -6.17
CA HIS A 361 -23.25 6.16 -6.37
C HIS A 361 -24.63 6.26 -7.02
N PRO A 362 -25.55 7.07 -6.48
CA PRO A 362 -26.90 7.16 -7.02
C PRO A 362 -26.88 7.88 -8.37
N ASP A 363 -27.52 7.26 -9.37
CA ASP A 363 -27.87 7.83 -10.68
C ASP A 363 -29.34 8.28 -10.72
N SER A 364 -30.18 7.66 -9.87
CA SER A 364 -31.57 8.02 -9.62
C SER A 364 -31.95 7.54 -8.21
N LYS A 365 -33.23 7.66 -7.84
CA LYS A 365 -33.72 7.10 -6.57
C LYS A 365 -33.59 5.57 -6.48
N SER A 366 -33.56 4.88 -7.61
CA SER A 366 -33.50 3.41 -7.68
C SER A 366 -32.38 2.88 -8.55
N THR A 367 -31.56 3.76 -9.13
CA THR A 367 -30.48 3.40 -10.04
C THR A 367 -29.16 3.88 -9.47
N PHE A 368 -28.14 3.06 -9.57
CA PHE A 368 -26.81 3.30 -9.03
C PHE A 368 -25.73 2.86 -10.00
N PHE A 369 -24.51 3.34 -9.80
CA PHE A 369 -23.34 2.95 -10.56
C PHE A 369 -22.09 2.91 -9.67
N ILE A 370 -21.01 2.31 -10.17
CA ILE A 370 -19.69 2.32 -9.53
C ILE A 370 -18.84 3.35 -10.30
N TYR A 371 -18.11 4.25 -9.64
CA TYR A 371 -17.28 5.23 -10.35
C TYR A 371 -16.11 4.56 -11.09
N GLU A 372 -15.56 3.52 -10.48
CA GLU A 372 -14.36 2.80 -10.89
C GLU A 372 -14.61 1.74 -11.98
N ALA A 373 -15.87 1.45 -12.30
CA ALA A 373 -16.23 0.42 -13.26
C ALA A 373 -17.49 0.81 -14.04
N ASP A 374 -17.55 0.45 -15.32
CA ASP A 374 -18.76 0.62 -16.13
C ASP A 374 -19.82 -0.42 -15.74
N VAL A 375 -20.38 -0.23 -14.54
CA VAL A 375 -21.32 -1.12 -13.88
C VAL A 375 -22.49 -0.29 -13.37
N LYS A 376 -23.71 -0.74 -13.70
CA LYS A 376 -24.95 -0.09 -13.32
C LYS A 376 -25.87 -1.06 -12.59
N PHE A 377 -26.49 -0.59 -11.53
CA PHE A 377 -27.45 -1.33 -10.71
C PHE A 377 -28.80 -0.63 -10.72
N GLU A 378 -29.88 -1.37 -10.84
CA GLU A 378 -31.25 -0.84 -10.79
C GLU A 378 -32.11 -1.70 -9.88
N PHE A 379 -32.67 -1.08 -8.85
CA PHE A 379 -33.61 -1.68 -7.92
C PHE A 379 -35.03 -1.50 -8.44
N VAL A 380 -35.65 -2.59 -8.89
CA VAL A 380 -37.01 -2.60 -9.42
C VAL A 380 -37.97 -3.12 -8.35
N LYS A 381 -38.93 -2.29 -7.95
CA LYS A 381 -39.97 -2.70 -7.01
C LYS A 381 -40.85 -3.76 -7.67
N GLN A 382 -41.02 -4.91 -7.03
CA GLN A 382 -41.89 -5.96 -7.53
C GLN A 382 -43.35 -5.65 -7.12
N PRO A 383 -44.35 -5.79 -8.01
CA PRO A 383 -45.74 -5.43 -7.69
C PRO A 383 -46.31 -6.20 -6.50
N ASP A 384 -45.97 -7.49 -6.42
CA ASP A 384 -46.60 -8.44 -5.49
C ASP A 384 -45.68 -8.85 -4.32
N LEU A 385 -44.48 -8.28 -4.25
CA LEU A 385 -43.50 -8.63 -3.22
C LEU A 385 -43.06 -7.38 -2.44
N PRO A 386 -42.78 -7.52 -1.13
CA PRO A 386 -42.27 -6.41 -0.32
C PRO A 386 -40.80 -6.08 -0.62
N THR A 387 -40.17 -6.83 -1.52
CA THR A 387 -38.75 -6.75 -1.86
C THR A 387 -38.53 -6.12 -3.24
N TYR A 388 -37.27 -5.74 -3.48
CA TYR A 388 -36.81 -5.27 -4.79
C TYR A 388 -36.14 -6.43 -5.53
N LYS A 389 -36.29 -6.42 -6.85
CA LYS A 389 -35.41 -7.13 -7.77
C LYS A 389 -34.23 -6.23 -8.11
N LEU A 390 -33.04 -6.79 -8.24
CA LEU A 390 -31.86 -6.04 -8.68
C LEU A 390 -31.52 -6.42 -10.12
N ILE A 391 -31.43 -5.42 -10.99
CA ILE A 391 -30.85 -5.57 -12.32
C ILE A 391 -29.41 -5.04 -12.24
N ALA A 392 -28.43 -5.91 -12.49
CA ALA A 392 -27.03 -5.52 -12.58
C ALA A 392 -26.58 -5.58 -14.05
N ASN A 393 -26.09 -4.48 -14.60
CA ASN A 393 -25.44 -4.43 -15.90
C ASN A 393 -23.94 -4.32 -15.66
N ILE A 394 -23.22 -5.42 -15.86
CA ILE A 394 -21.78 -5.55 -15.58
C ILE A 394 -21.08 -5.91 -16.89
N PHE A 395 -20.20 -5.04 -17.39
CA PHE A 395 -19.46 -5.24 -18.64
C PHE A 395 -20.36 -5.59 -19.84
N GLY A 396 -21.49 -4.88 -19.96
CA GLY A 396 -22.49 -5.10 -21.01
C GLY A 396 -23.38 -6.34 -20.83
N GLN A 397 -23.16 -7.15 -19.79
CA GLN A 397 -24.04 -8.28 -19.46
C GLN A 397 -25.08 -7.87 -18.43
N ARG A 398 -26.34 -8.19 -18.71
CA ARG A 398 -27.47 -7.95 -17.81
C ARG A 398 -27.73 -9.18 -16.95
N PHE A 399 -27.77 -8.97 -15.64
CA PHE A 399 -28.12 -9.97 -14.63
C PHE A 399 -29.37 -9.52 -13.89
N GLU A 400 -30.27 -10.46 -13.65
CA GLU A 400 -31.50 -10.24 -12.92
C GLU A 400 -31.45 -11.07 -11.64
N LEU A 401 -31.32 -10.39 -10.51
CA LEU A 401 -31.09 -11.01 -9.22
C LEU A 401 -32.30 -10.81 -8.31
N ASN A 402 -32.72 -11.89 -7.68
CA ASN A 402 -33.78 -11.85 -6.67
C ASN A 402 -33.17 -11.63 -5.30
N LYS A 403 -33.84 -10.80 -4.49
CA LYS A 403 -33.48 -10.62 -3.10
C LYS A 403 -33.89 -11.86 -2.32
N SER A 404 -32.95 -12.46 -1.59
CA SER A 404 -33.20 -13.62 -0.72
C SER A 404 -33.83 -13.23 0.62
#